data_AF-A0A4U0ZP66-F1
#
_entry.id   AF-A0A4U0ZP66-F1
#
_cell.length_a   1.000
_cell.length_b   1.000
_cell.length_c   1.000
_cell.angle_alpha   90.00
_cell.angle_beta   90.00
_cell.angle_gamma   90.00
#
_symmetry.space_group_name_H-M   'P 1'
#
loop_
_entity.id
_entity.type
_entity.pdbx_description
1 polymer ?
#
loop_
_entity_poly.entity_id
_entity_poly.type
_entity_poly.pdbx_seq_one_letter_code
_entity_poly.pdbx_strand_id
1 'polypeptide(L)'
;MQYPSATGQPLEQPEVVLNLWAYTTEYGHVMRISGKTYTLQGSDQEKLKLLRCLSASDFVSVPWRKVPANFKQISPDGQEIRGVASASLLSDPISHSHIFGPLIEELAASLPEQICSYGGEYRKFKMELPADPLAVTTIVIEQEDGQLVPMVSGGSVL
;
A
#
# COMPACT_ATOMS: atom_id res chain seq x y z
N MET A 1 28.43 0.83 -19.82
CA MET A 1 27.50 -0.02 -19.05
C MET A 1 27.21 -1.23 -19.92
N GLN A 2 27.67 -2.42 -19.54
CA GLN A 2 27.30 -3.66 -20.23
C GLN A 2 26.02 -4.17 -19.57
N TYR A 3 24.94 -4.27 -20.33
CA TYR A 3 23.70 -4.86 -19.84
C TYR A 3 23.76 -6.37 -20.12
N PRO A 4 23.48 -7.24 -19.14
CA PRO A 4 23.39 -8.66 -19.39
C PRO A 4 22.30 -8.95 -20.42
N SER A 5 22.51 -9.98 -21.24
CA SER A 5 21.51 -10.45 -22.20
C SER A 5 20.25 -10.89 -21.46
N ALA A 6 19.09 -10.38 -21.88
CA ALA A 6 17.81 -10.74 -21.27
C ALA A 6 17.38 -12.14 -21.73
N THR A 7 16.96 -12.97 -20.77
CA THR A 7 16.30 -14.25 -21.04
C THR A 7 14.80 -14.10 -20.77
N GLY A 8 13.98 -14.63 -21.68
CA GLY A 8 12.54 -14.66 -21.48
C GLY A 8 12.17 -15.60 -20.33
N GLN A 9 11.30 -15.15 -19.44
CA GLN A 9 10.71 -15.97 -18.39
C GLN A 9 9.19 -15.90 -18.50
N PRO A 10 8.48 -17.05 -18.45
CA PRO A 10 7.03 -17.04 -18.39
C PRO A 10 6.55 -16.41 -17.07
N LEU A 11 5.38 -15.77 -17.14
CA LEU A 11 4.69 -15.27 -15.97
C LEU A 11 3.79 -16.38 -15.41
N GLU A 12 4.11 -16.89 -14.24
CA GLU A 12 3.41 -18.01 -13.60
C GLU A 12 2.55 -17.51 -12.44
N GLN A 13 1.22 -17.62 -12.60
CA GLN A 13 0.24 -17.26 -11.57
C GLN A 13 0.51 -15.89 -10.91
N PRO A 14 0.61 -14.81 -11.69
CA PRO A 14 0.80 -13.48 -11.13
C PRO A 14 -0.39 -13.08 -10.29
N GLU A 15 -0.16 -12.33 -9.22
CA GLU A 15 -1.22 -11.75 -8.39
C GLU A 15 -0.97 -10.26 -8.14
N VAL A 16 -2.04 -9.53 -7.87
CA VAL A 16 -1.95 -8.14 -7.41
C VAL A 16 -1.81 -8.10 -5.90
N VAL A 17 -0.79 -7.39 -5.42
CA VAL A 17 -0.48 -7.19 -4.00
C VAL A 17 -0.38 -5.71 -3.65
N LEU A 18 -0.32 -5.38 -2.36
CA LEU A 18 -0.40 -4.00 -1.86
C LEU A 18 0.74 -3.64 -0.90
N ASN A 19 1.26 -2.42 -1.03
CA ASN A 19 1.81 -1.69 0.11
C ASN A 19 0.84 -0.59 0.51
N LEU A 20 0.64 -0.44 1.82
CA LEU A 20 -0.20 0.58 2.45
C LEU A 20 0.64 1.36 3.46
N TRP A 21 0.43 2.66 3.53
CA TRP A 21 1.11 3.53 4.48
C TRP A 21 0.12 4.41 5.22
N ALA A 22 0.33 4.54 6.53
CA ALA A 22 -0.40 5.44 7.39
C ALA A 22 0.58 6.48 7.95
N TYR A 23 0.27 7.76 7.75
CA TYR A 23 1.13 8.86 8.19
C TYR A 23 0.64 9.38 9.52
N THR A 24 1.47 9.22 10.54
CA THR A 24 1.18 9.65 11.89
C THR A 24 2.01 10.86 12.28
N THR A 25 1.43 11.74 13.09
CA THR A 25 2.22 12.69 13.90
C THR A 25 3.00 11.93 14.98
N GLU A 26 3.95 12.58 15.64
CA GLU A 26 4.65 12.03 16.81
C GLU A 26 3.70 11.63 17.96
N TYR A 27 2.53 12.26 18.04
CA TYR A 27 1.47 11.92 19.01
C TYR A 27 0.60 10.70 18.65
N GLY A 28 0.90 9.99 17.55
CA GLY A 28 0.16 8.78 17.16
C GLY A 28 -1.14 9.02 16.39
N HIS A 29 -1.39 10.24 15.90
CA HIS A 29 -2.58 10.57 15.12
C HIS A 29 -2.33 10.39 13.62
N VAL A 30 -3.10 9.51 12.99
CA VAL A 30 -3.10 9.26 11.55
C VAL A 30 -4.12 10.15 10.85
N MET A 31 -3.64 10.98 9.94
CA MET A 31 -4.50 11.91 9.17
C MET A 31 -4.46 11.66 7.65
N ARG A 32 -3.39 11.03 7.18
CA ARG A 32 -3.17 10.68 5.78
C ARG A 32 -2.87 9.20 5.66
N ILE A 33 -3.27 8.64 4.54
CA ILE A 33 -2.93 7.29 4.11
C ILE A 33 -2.48 7.32 2.65
N SER A 34 -1.71 6.33 2.23
CA SER A 34 -1.39 6.10 0.82
C SER A 34 -1.26 4.61 0.55
N GLY A 35 -1.27 4.22 -0.72
CA GLY A 35 -1.12 2.82 -1.08
C GLY A 35 -0.72 2.65 -2.54
N LYS A 36 -0.08 1.52 -2.83
CA LYS A 36 0.41 1.19 -4.17
C LYS A 36 0.20 -0.29 -4.45
N THR A 37 -0.27 -0.59 -5.64
CA THR A 37 -0.44 -1.94 -6.15
C THR A 37 0.80 -2.40 -6.91
N TYR A 38 1.15 -3.67 -6.79
CA TYR A 38 2.16 -4.33 -7.61
C TYR A 38 1.59 -5.63 -8.17
N THR A 39 2.06 -6.06 -9.34
CA THR A 39 1.78 -7.40 -9.85
C THR A 39 3.05 -8.23 -9.69
N LEU A 40 2.99 -9.26 -8.84
CA LEU A 40 4.14 -10.10 -8.49
C LEU A 40 3.83 -11.58 -8.76
N GLN A 41 4.89 -12.39 -8.88
CA GLN A 41 4.81 -13.85 -8.92
C GLN A 41 5.79 -14.44 -7.90
N GLY A 42 5.62 -15.72 -7.57
CA GLY A 42 6.39 -16.42 -6.56
C GLY A 42 5.57 -16.70 -5.29
N SER A 43 6.24 -17.24 -4.27
CA SER A 43 5.58 -17.59 -3.00
C SER A 43 5.15 -16.36 -2.20
N ASP A 44 4.17 -16.51 -1.32
CA ASP A 44 3.72 -15.44 -0.42
C ASP A 44 4.86 -14.87 0.42
N GLN A 45 5.80 -15.71 0.83
CA GLN A 45 6.96 -15.29 1.59
C GLN A 45 7.88 -14.37 0.77
N GLU A 46 8.11 -14.68 -0.51
CA GLU A 46 8.93 -13.85 -1.40
C GLU A 46 8.24 -12.52 -1.72
N LYS A 47 6.94 -12.56 -2.03
CA LYS A 47 6.12 -11.36 -2.26
C LYS A 47 6.11 -10.44 -1.04
N LEU A 48 5.83 -10.98 0.15
CA LEU A 48 5.85 -10.21 1.40
C LEU A 48 7.25 -9.68 1.74
N LYS A 49 8.32 -10.43 1.45
CA LYS A 49 9.69 -9.95 1.63
C LYS A 49 9.97 -8.73 0.75
N LEU A 50 9.59 -8.78 -0.53
CA LEU A 50 9.74 -7.66 -1.45
C LEU A 50 8.91 -6.45 -1.00
N LEU A 51 7.64 -6.67 -0.62
CA LEU A 51 6.77 -5.60 -0.12
C LEU A 51 7.37 -4.87 1.08
N ARG A 52 7.93 -5.60 2.06
CA ARG A 52 8.63 -4.99 3.21
C ARG A 52 9.87 -4.18 2.81
N CYS A 53 10.63 -4.63 1.81
CA CYS A 53 11.76 -3.85 1.29
C CYS A 53 11.28 -2.54 0.65
N LEU A 54 10.22 -2.61 -0.16
CA LEU A 54 9.66 -1.44 -0.84
C LEU A 54 8.96 -0.48 0.12
N SER A 55 8.38 -0.98 1.22
CA SER A 55 7.63 -0.16 2.17
C SER A 55 8.49 0.87 2.91
N ALA A 56 9.82 0.68 2.93
CA ALA A 56 10.80 1.60 3.50
C ALA A 56 10.99 2.90 2.70
N SER A 57 10.56 2.98 1.44
CA SER A 57 10.86 4.17 0.63
C SER A 57 9.83 4.48 -0.45
N ASP A 58 9.14 3.48 -0.99
CA ASP A 58 8.31 3.68 -2.19
C ASP A 58 7.12 4.63 -1.95
N PHE A 59 6.75 4.85 -0.68
CA PHE A 59 5.71 5.80 -0.26
C PHE A 59 5.94 7.23 -0.77
N VAL A 60 7.20 7.64 -1.01
CA VAL A 60 7.51 8.99 -1.53
C VAL A 60 7.01 9.19 -2.96
N SER A 61 6.72 8.12 -3.69
CA SER A 61 6.24 8.14 -5.08
C SER A 61 4.71 8.06 -5.22
N VAL A 62 3.99 8.02 -4.09
CA VAL A 62 2.58 7.65 -4.05
C VAL A 62 1.74 8.83 -3.55
N PRO A 63 0.61 9.14 -4.21
CA PRO A 63 -0.23 10.24 -3.77
C PRO A 63 -0.92 9.93 -2.44
N TRP A 64 -1.05 10.95 -1.59
CA TRP A 64 -1.76 10.84 -0.32
C TRP A 64 -3.27 10.90 -0.51
N ARG A 65 -3.99 10.26 0.40
CA ARG A 65 -5.43 10.38 0.64
C ARG A 65 -5.66 10.77 2.10
N LYS A 66 -6.77 11.44 2.35
CA LYS A 66 -7.22 11.71 3.71
C LYS A 66 -7.79 10.43 4.31
N VAL A 67 -7.64 10.26 5.62
CA VAL A 67 -8.41 9.23 6.34
C VAL A 67 -9.91 9.51 6.16
N PRO A 68 -10.74 8.47 5.98
CA PRO A 68 -12.19 8.63 5.82
C PRO A 68 -12.84 9.46 6.94
N ALA A 69 -13.80 10.31 6.58
CA ALA A 69 -14.38 11.31 7.49
C ALA A 69 -15.29 10.73 8.60
N ASN A 70 -15.63 9.44 8.50
CA ASN A 70 -16.33 8.69 9.55
C ASN A 70 -15.44 8.41 10.77
N PHE A 71 -14.12 8.55 10.66
CA PHE A 71 -13.22 8.55 11.80
C PHE A 71 -13.20 9.91 12.48
N LYS A 72 -13.35 9.91 13.80
CA LYS A 72 -13.53 11.11 14.62
C LYS A 72 -12.75 10.99 15.93
N GLN A 73 -12.19 12.11 16.36
CA GLN A 73 -11.56 12.25 17.67
C GLN A 73 -12.03 13.55 18.32
N ILE A 74 -12.21 13.54 19.64
CA ILE A 74 -12.46 14.76 20.41
C ILE A 74 -11.11 15.30 20.88
N SER A 75 -10.79 16.54 20.53
CA SER A 75 -9.59 17.23 20.99
C SER A 75 -9.71 17.65 22.46
N PRO A 76 -8.59 18.00 23.13
CA PRO A 76 -8.61 18.41 24.53
C PRO A 76 -9.52 19.63 24.84
N ASP A 77 -9.77 20.48 23.86
CA ASP A 77 -10.68 21.63 23.93
C ASP A 77 -12.16 21.28 23.62
N GLY A 78 -12.46 19.99 23.41
CA GLY A 78 -13.82 19.49 23.19
C GLY A 78 -14.32 19.56 21.75
N GLN A 79 -13.47 19.96 20.79
CA GLN A 79 -13.86 20.00 19.37
C GLN A 79 -13.79 18.60 18.72
N GLU A 80 -14.70 18.33 17.79
CA GLU A 80 -14.67 17.11 16.98
C GLU A 80 -13.75 17.32 15.77
N ILE A 81 -12.66 16.56 15.72
CA ILE A 81 -11.77 16.49 14.55
C ILE A 81 -12.16 15.25 13.73
N ARG A 82 -12.52 15.45 12.46
CA ARG A 82 -12.87 14.38 11.51
C ARG A 82 -11.69 14.00 10.63
N GLY A 83 -11.68 12.75 10.16
CA GLY A 83 -10.60 12.23 9.31
C GLY A 83 -9.30 12.05 10.09
N VAL A 84 -9.42 11.63 11.36
CA VAL A 84 -8.29 11.33 12.24
C VAL A 84 -8.54 9.97 12.88
N ALA A 85 -7.54 9.09 12.81
CA ALA A 85 -7.54 7.79 13.46
C ALA A 85 -6.32 7.67 14.38
N SER A 86 -6.41 6.88 15.45
CA SER A 86 -5.22 6.52 16.23
C SER A 86 -4.41 5.45 15.49
N ALA A 87 -3.09 5.55 15.51
CA ALA A 87 -2.20 4.52 14.97
C ALA A 87 -2.45 3.13 15.60
N SER A 88 -2.94 3.08 16.84
CA SER A 88 -3.33 1.83 17.51
C SER A 88 -4.48 1.09 16.84
N LEU A 89 -5.32 1.78 16.06
CA LEU A 89 -6.42 1.18 15.32
C LEU A 89 -5.94 0.38 14.10
N LEU A 90 -4.70 0.60 13.64
CA LEU A 90 -4.16 -0.07 12.46
C LEU A 90 -3.87 -1.56 12.69
N SER A 91 -3.72 -1.99 13.95
CA SER A 91 -3.56 -3.41 14.29
C SER A 91 -4.90 -4.15 14.47
N ASP A 92 -6.01 -3.43 14.55
CA ASP A 92 -7.35 -4.02 14.58
C ASP A 92 -7.85 -4.25 13.13
N PRO A 93 -8.15 -5.49 12.71
CA PRO A 93 -8.54 -5.77 11.33
C PRO A 93 -9.79 -5.01 10.86
N ILE A 94 -10.77 -4.82 11.75
CA ILE A 94 -12.03 -4.14 11.41
C ILE A 94 -11.75 -2.65 11.17
N SER A 95 -11.02 -2.01 12.07
CA SER A 95 -10.64 -0.60 11.92
C SER A 95 -9.72 -0.39 10.73
N HIS A 96 -8.75 -1.28 10.50
CA HIS A 96 -7.87 -1.25 9.33
C HIS A 96 -8.64 -1.28 8.02
N SER A 97 -9.57 -2.23 7.86
CA SER A 97 -10.42 -2.32 6.66
C SER A 97 -11.28 -1.07 6.46
N HIS A 98 -11.79 -0.45 7.52
CA HIS A 98 -12.54 0.81 7.39
C HIS A 98 -11.64 2.01 7.04
N ILE A 99 -10.40 2.06 7.52
CA ILE A 99 -9.45 3.16 7.20
C ILE A 99 -9.00 3.06 5.75
N PHE A 100 -8.58 1.87 5.31
CA PHE A 100 -7.98 1.67 4.00
C PHE A 100 -8.96 1.23 2.91
N GLY A 101 -10.15 0.73 3.26
CA GLY A 101 -11.13 0.18 2.33
C GLY A 101 -11.40 1.07 1.12
N PRO A 102 -11.78 2.35 1.29
CA PRO A 102 -12.01 3.26 0.17
C PRO A 102 -10.77 3.45 -0.73
N LEU A 103 -9.57 3.47 -0.15
CA LEU A 103 -8.32 3.55 -0.91
C LEU A 103 -8.03 2.24 -1.65
N ILE A 104 -8.30 1.09 -1.05
CA ILE A 104 -8.11 -0.22 -1.68
C ILE A 104 -9.09 -0.38 -2.87
N GLU A 105 -10.33 0.05 -2.72
CA GLU A 105 -11.32 0.08 -3.81
C GLU A 105 -10.86 0.99 -4.95
N GLU A 106 -10.33 2.18 -4.63
CA GLU A 106 -9.76 3.10 -5.62
C GLU A 106 -8.58 2.45 -6.37
N LEU A 107 -7.67 1.81 -5.63
CA LEU A 107 -6.51 1.13 -6.22
C LEU A 107 -6.93 -0.03 -7.13
N ALA A 108 -7.90 -0.86 -6.71
CA ALA A 108 -8.44 -1.93 -7.52
C ALA A 108 -9.10 -1.40 -8.81
N ALA A 109 -9.87 -0.31 -8.72
CA ALA A 109 -10.47 0.33 -9.87
C ALA A 109 -9.40 0.86 -10.86
N SER A 110 -8.28 1.37 -10.33
CA SER A 110 -7.19 1.94 -11.13
C SER A 110 -6.32 0.93 -11.89
N LEU A 111 -6.46 -0.38 -11.61
CA LEU A 111 -5.69 -1.42 -12.31
C LEU A 111 -5.93 -1.34 -13.84
N PRO A 112 -4.87 -1.35 -14.66
CA PRO A 112 -5.00 -1.11 -16.09
C PRO A 112 -5.56 -2.33 -16.83
N GLU A 113 -6.36 -2.07 -17.86
CA GLU A 113 -6.64 -3.05 -18.90
C GLU A 113 -5.40 -3.23 -19.78
N GLN A 114 -5.09 -4.46 -20.14
CA GLN A 114 -3.99 -4.84 -21.02
C GLN A 114 -4.51 -5.63 -22.23
N ILE A 115 -3.66 -5.77 -23.24
CA ILE A 115 -3.96 -6.49 -24.47
C ILE A 115 -2.87 -7.53 -24.71
N CYS A 116 -3.26 -8.77 -25.01
CA CYS A 116 -2.36 -9.83 -25.46
C CYS A 116 -2.80 -10.40 -26.81
N SER A 117 -1.88 -11.04 -27.52
CA SER A 117 -2.20 -11.80 -28.74
C SER A 117 -2.36 -13.27 -28.39
N TYR A 118 -3.49 -13.87 -28.75
CA TYR A 118 -3.77 -15.29 -28.55
C TYR A 118 -4.49 -15.85 -29.78
N GLY A 119 -3.86 -16.84 -30.44
CA GLY A 119 -4.43 -17.46 -31.65
C GLY A 119 -4.55 -16.52 -32.86
N GLY A 120 -3.73 -15.46 -32.93
CA GLY A 120 -3.78 -14.46 -34.02
C GLY A 120 -4.77 -13.32 -33.78
N GLU A 121 -5.48 -13.33 -32.65
CA GLU A 121 -6.41 -12.28 -32.26
C GLU A 121 -5.91 -11.52 -31.04
N TYR A 122 -6.27 -10.24 -30.94
CA TYR A 122 -6.02 -9.45 -29.74
C TYR A 122 -7.14 -9.65 -28.72
N ARG A 123 -6.75 -9.97 -27.48
CA ARG A 123 -7.66 -10.14 -26.34
C ARG A 123 -7.30 -9.14 -25.26
N LYS A 124 -8.34 -8.53 -24.70
CA LYS A 124 -8.21 -7.67 -23.52
C LYS A 124 -8.22 -8.54 -22.26
N PHE A 125 -7.43 -8.16 -21.27
CA PHE A 125 -7.50 -8.73 -19.93
C PHE A 125 -7.14 -7.66 -18.90
N LYS A 126 -7.59 -7.83 -17.67
CA LYS A 126 -7.27 -6.95 -16.55
C LYS A 126 -6.98 -7.82 -15.34
N MET A 127 -5.91 -7.51 -14.62
CA MET A 127 -5.65 -8.15 -13.33
C MET A 127 -6.67 -7.64 -12.30
N GLU A 128 -7.14 -8.54 -11.44
CA GLU A 128 -8.03 -8.20 -10.34
C GLU A 128 -7.27 -8.23 -9.02
N LEU A 129 -7.67 -7.37 -8.10
CA LEU A 129 -7.20 -7.45 -6.72
C LEU A 129 -7.90 -8.64 -6.05
N PRO A 130 -7.17 -9.59 -5.45
CA PRO A 130 -7.78 -10.70 -4.71
C PRO A 130 -8.67 -10.20 -3.56
N ALA A 131 -9.65 -11.03 -3.14
CA ALA A 131 -10.53 -10.69 -2.02
C ALA A 131 -9.77 -10.53 -0.69
N ASP A 132 -8.71 -11.30 -0.49
CA ASP A 132 -7.77 -11.18 0.62
C ASP A 132 -6.36 -10.96 0.04
N PRO A 133 -6.01 -9.72 -0.36
CA PRO A 133 -4.74 -9.46 -1.02
C PRO A 133 -3.59 -9.48 -0.03
N LEU A 134 -2.43 -10.01 -0.43
CA LEU A 134 -1.21 -9.82 0.35
C LEU A 134 -0.92 -8.32 0.46
N ALA A 135 -0.79 -7.86 1.70
CA ALA A 135 -0.55 -6.46 1.99
C ALA A 135 0.47 -6.28 3.12
N VAL A 136 1.30 -5.24 3.02
CA VAL A 136 2.11 -4.74 4.13
C VAL A 136 1.64 -3.32 4.46
N THR A 137 1.27 -3.11 5.72
CA THR A 137 0.93 -1.78 6.24
C THR A 137 2.11 -1.24 7.04
N THR A 138 2.61 -0.07 6.66
CA THR A 138 3.74 0.60 7.34
C THR A 138 3.29 1.92 7.93
N ILE A 139 3.63 2.17 9.20
CA ILE A 139 3.44 3.48 9.82
C ILE A 139 4.61 4.37 9.42
N VAL A 140 4.32 5.57 8.94
CA VAL A 140 5.32 6.60 8.65
C VAL A 140 5.12 7.74 9.65
N ILE A 141 6.11 7.98 10.50
CA ILE A 141 6.08 9.07 11.47
C ILE A 141 6.59 10.33 10.76
N GLU A 142 5.76 11.37 10.72
CA GLU A 142 6.18 12.71 10.32
C GLU A 142 6.67 13.45 11.56
N GLN A 143 7.95 13.82 11.55
CA GLN A 143 8.58 14.63 12.60
C GLN A 143 8.25 16.12 12.42
N GLU A 144 8.49 16.92 13.46
CA GLU A 144 8.26 18.38 13.43
C GLU A 144 9.05 19.11 12.33
N ASP A 145 10.22 18.59 11.93
CA ASP A 145 11.05 19.12 10.86
C ASP A 145 10.58 18.72 9.44
N GLY A 146 9.51 17.93 9.35
CA GLY A 146 8.94 17.39 8.11
C GLY A 146 9.59 16.10 7.62
N GLN A 147 10.56 15.53 8.34
CA GLN A 147 11.14 14.24 8.00
C GLN A 147 10.09 13.12 8.12
N LEU A 148 10.07 12.23 7.13
CA LEU A 148 9.21 11.05 7.10
C LEU A 148 10.02 9.80 7.46
N VAL A 149 9.69 9.18 8.60
CA VAL A 149 10.39 7.99 9.13
C VAL A 149 9.49 6.76 9.08
N PRO A 150 9.73 5.82 8.15
CA PRO A 150 8.95 4.59 8.04
C PRO A 150 9.37 3.58 9.12
N MET A 151 8.39 3.07 9.85
CA MET A 151 8.57 2.06 10.89
C MET A 151 8.53 0.66 10.26
N VAL A 152 9.66 0.23 9.70
CA VAL A 152 9.82 -1.09 9.08
C VAL A 152 10.43 -2.09 10.05
N SER A 153 9.83 -3.28 10.15
CA SER A 153 10.40 -4.40 10.93
C SER A 153 11.20 -5.33 9.99
N GLY A 154 12.49 -5.52 10.29
CA GLY A 154 13.35 -6.50 9.61
C GLY A 154 14.27 -5.96 8.50
N GLY A 155 14.54 -4.66 8.46
CA GLY A 155 15.50 -4.06 7.54
C GLY A 155 16.96 -4.30 7.96
N SER A 156 17.48 -5.51 7.79
CA SER A 156 18.92 -5.62 7.53
C SER A 156 19.14 -5.06 6.13
N VAL A 157 19.81 -3.91 6.08
CA VAL A 157 20.38 -3.31 4.87
C VAL A 157 21.14 -4.42 4.12
N LEU A 158 20.76 -4.68 2.87
CA LEU A 158 21.59 -5.45 1.94
C LEU A 158 22.69 -4.53 1.39
#